data_AF-A0A520ILB6-F1
#
_entry.id   AF-A0A520ILB6-F1
#
_cell.length_a   1.000
_cell.length_b   1.000
_cell.length_c   1.000
_cell.angle_alpha   90.00
_cell.angle_beta   90.00
_cell.angle_gamma   90.00
#
_symmetry.space_group_name_H-M   'P 1'
#
loop_
_entity.id
_entity.type
_entity.pdbx_description
1 polymer ?
#
loop_
_entity_poly.entity_id
_entity_poly.type
_entity_poly.pdbx_seq_one_letter_code
_entity_poly.pdbx_strand_id
1 'polypeptide(L)' 'KTNLLFFGNFYKMQLEEYQWAMNEMMKDNDYLYNSMIKDLYFLGLVLHRKYKLLRITYNIFMFGIIVSVIAFVIAFKNR' A
#
# COMPACT_ATOMS: atom_id res chain seq x y z
N LYS A 1 2.80 -19.63 15.24
CA LYS A 1 1.46 -19.46 14.62
C LYS A 1 1.59 -18.47 13.44
N THR A 2 1.20 -18.88 12.24
CA THR A 2 1.29 -18.12 10.97
C THR A 2 0.07 -17.21 10.82
N ASN A 3 0.24 -15.92 10.55
CA ASN A 3 -0.89 -14.96 10.44
C ASN A 3 -1.81 -15.32 9.25
N LEU A 4 -2.97 -15.90 9.54
CA LEU A 4 -3.95 -16.34 8.53
C LEU A 4 -4.65 -15.18 7.82
N LEU A 5 -4.63 -13.97 8.40
CA LEU A 5 -5.19 -12.78 7.77
C LEU A 5 -4.24 -12.16 6.75
N PHE A 6 -2.96 -12.52 6.78
CA PHE A 6 -2.00 -12.02 5.82
C PHE A 6 -2.19 -12.69 4.47
N PHE A 7 -2.47 -11.90 3.43
CA PHE A 7 -2.71 -12.36 2.07
C PHE A 7 -1.66 -13.34 1.52
N GLY A 8 -0.39 -13.16 1.88
CA GLY A 8 0.70 -14.05 1.43
C GLY A 8 0.65 -15.45 2.03
N ASN A 9 -0.14 -15.70 3.07
CA ASN A 9 -0.26 -17.00 3.72
C ASN A 9 -1.48 -17.80 3.22
N PHE A 10 -2.57 -17.14 2.80
CA PHE A 10 -3.78 -17.83 2.36
C PHE A 10 -3.97 -17.90 0.84
N TYR A 11 -3.24 -17.12 0.03
CA TYR A 11 -3.45 -17.06 -1.43
C TYR A 11 -3.25 -18.39 -2.19
N LYS A 12 -2.69 -19.42 -1.54
CA LYS A 12 -2.48 -20.77 -2.08
C LYS A 12 -3.34 -21.84 -1.40
N MET A 13 -4.21 -21.48 -0.47
CA MET A 13 -5.04 -22.43 0.28
C MET A 13 -6.34 -22.72 -0.46
N GLN A 14 -6.87 -23.94 -0.31
CA GLN A 14 -8.22 -24.26 -0.76
C GLN A 14 -9.24 -23.55 0.14
N LEU A 15 -10.41 -23.18 -0.42
CA LEU A 15 -11.44 -22.42 0.29
C LEU A 15 -11.90 -23.11 1.59
N GLU A 16 -12.07 -24.43 1.53
CA GLU A 16 -12.52 -25.24 2.67
C GLU A 16 -11.49 -25.25 3.81
N GLU A 17 -10.20 -25.37 3.48
CA GLU A 17 -9.10 -25.31 4.46
C GLU A 17 -9.00 -23.91 5.09
N TYR A 18 -9.16 -22.87 4.26
CA TYR A 18 -9.16 -21.48 4.74
C TYR A 18 -10.35 -21.23 5.68
N GLN A 19 -11.55 -21.68 5.30
CA GLN A 19 -12.75 -21.51 6.12
C GLN A 19 -12.64 -22.25 7.45
N TRP A 20 -12.10 -23.47 7.47
CA TRP A 20 -11.83 -24.20 8.72
C TRP A 20 -10.84 -23.45 9.61
N ALA A 21 -9.70 -23.02 9.06
CA ALA A 21 -8.66 -22.30 9.79
C ALA A 21 -9.14 -20.94 10.35
N MET A 22 -9.99 -20.24 9.59
CA MET A 22 -10.64 -19.00 10.04
C MET A 22 -11.60 -19.22 11.19
N ASN A 23 -12.46 -20.24 11.11
CA ASN A 23 -13.35 -20.61 12.21
C ASN A 23 -12.58 -21.00 13.48
N GLU A 24 -11.44 -21.69 13.33
CA GLU A 24 -10.59 -22.04 14.46
C GLU A 24 -9.92 -20.81 15.08
N MET A 25 -9.43 -19.87 14.25
CA MET A 25 -8.90 -18.58 14.72
C MET A 25 -9.95 -17.75 15.45
N MET A 26 -11.22 -17.77 15.01
CA MET A 26 -12.31 -17.02 15.65
C MET A 26 -12.62 -17.52 17.06
N LYS A 27 -12.24 -18.75 17.43
CA LYS A 27 -12.38 -19.26 18.80
C LYS A 27 -11.33 -18.69 19.75
N ASP A 28 -10.22 -18.18 19.23
CA ASP A 28 -9.11 -17.60 19.99
C ASP A 28 -9.07 -16.07 19.75
N ASN A 29 -9.81 -15.32 20.58
CA ASN A 29 -9.95 -13.87 20.44
C ASN A 29 -8.60 -13.14 20.49
N ASP A 30 -7.70 -13.53 21.39
CA ASP A 30 -6.38 -12.89 21.50
C ASP A 30 -5.55 -13.10 20.24
N TYR A 31 -5.59 -14.30 19.66
CA TYR A 31 -4.92 -14.58 18.40
C TYR A 31 -5.54 -13.81 17.23
N LEU A 32 -6.87 -13.70 17.18
CA LEU A 32 -7.59 -12.92 16.17
C LEU A 32 -7.21 -11.43 16.24
N TYR A 33 -7.30 -10.80 17.42
CA TYR A 33 -6.96 -9.38 17.60
C TYR A 33 -5.50 -9.10 17.27
N ASN A 34 -4.56 -9.92 17.76
CA ASN A 34 -3.14 -9.76 17.44
C ASN A 34 -2.86 -9.91 15.94
N SER A 35 -3.57 -10.80 15.25
CA SER A 35 -3.42 -11.00 13.81
C SER A 35 -3.93 -9.79 13.02
N MET A 36 -5.07 -9.20 13.42
CA MET A 36 -5.60 -7.97 12.83
C MET A 36 -4.67 -6.77 13.04
N ILE A 37 -4.13 -6.60 14.25
CA ILE A 37 -3.18 -5.50 14.56
C ILE A 37 -1.96 -5.58 13.65
N LYS A 38 -1.38 -6.78 13.49
CA LYS A 38 -0.23 -6.99 12.61
C LYS A 38 -0.58 -6.68 11.15
N ASP A 39 -1.73 -7.15 10.68
CA ASP A 39 -2.16 -6.91 9.30
C ASP A 39 -2.32 -5.40 9.01
N LEU A 40 -3.02 -4.67 9.88
CA LEU A 40 -3.19 -3.21 9.78
C LEU A 40 -1.84 -2.47 9.80
N TYR A 41 -0.90 -2.89 10.65
CA TYR A 41 0.43 -2.28 10.72
C TYR A 41 1.21 -2.45 9.40
N PHE A 42 1.27 -3.67 8.86
CA PHE A 42 1.96 -3.92 7.60
C PHE A 42 1.26 -3.27 6.41
N LEU A 43 -0.07 -3.25 6.41
CA LEU A 43 -0.86 -2.52 5.42
C LEU A 43 -0.47 -1.04 5.40
N GLY A 44 -0.35 -0.40 6.57
CA GLY A 44 0.09 0.99 6.70
C GLY A 44 1.50 1.23 6.11
N LEU A 45 2.45 0.32 6.36
CA LEU A 45 3.81 0.42 5.81
C LEU A 45 3.84 0.31 4.27
N VAL A 46 3.11 -0.64 3.70
CA VAL A 46 3.01 -0.82 2.24
C VAL A 46 2.35 0.39 1.61
N LEU A 47 1.31 0.92 2.26
CA LEU A 47 0.60 2.10 1.80
C LEU A 47 1.53 3.32 1.78
N HIS A 48 2.28 3.56 2.86
CA HIS A 48 3.27 4.63 2.92
C HIS A 48 4.27 4.57 1.77
N ARG A 49 4.79 3.37 1.45
CA ARG A 49 5.71 3.17 0.32
C ARG A 49 5.06 3.55 -1.02
N LYS A 50 3.82 3.12 -1.27
CA LYS A 50 3.08 3.46 -2.50
C LYS A 50 2.86 4.97 -2.62
N TYR A 51 2.42 5.63 -1.55
CA TYR A 51 2.23 7.09 -1.54
C TYR A 51 3.53 7.87 -1.69
N LYS A 52 4.65 7.36 -1.16
CA LYS A 52 5.96 7.99 -1.34
C LYS A 52 6.37 8.02 -2.81
N LEU A 53 6.20 6.91 -3.53
CA LEU A 53 6.49 6.85 -4.97
C LEU A 53 5.60 7.77 -5.78
N LEU A 54 4.30 7.80 -5.45
CA LEU A 54 3.34 8.71 -6.10
C LEU A 54 3.70 10.18 -5.88
N ARG A 55 4.08 10.54 -4.64
CA ARG A 55 4.51 11.90 -4.29
C ARG A 55 5.76 12.33 -5.05
N ILE A 56 6.75 11.43 -5.19
CA ILE A 56 7.97 11.74 -5.97
C ILE A 56 7.60 12.02 -7.43
N THR A 57 6.77 11.18 -8.03
CA THR A 57 6.31 11.36 -9.42
C THR A 57 5.60 12.70 -9.60
N TYR A 58 4.72 13.06 -8.67
CA TYR A 58 4.01 14.34 -8.69
C TYR A 58 4.95 15.54 -8.58
N ASN A 59 5.95 15.47 -7.69
CA ASN A 59 6.92 16.55 -7.53
C ASN A 59 7.77 16.76 -8.80
N ILE A 60 8.23 15.67 -9.42
CA ILE A 60 8.99 15.74 -10.69
C ILE A 60 8.12 16.34 -11.80
N PHE A 61 6.87 15.87 -11.93
CA PHE A 61 5.94 16.36 -12.93
C PHE A 61 5.63 17.86 -12.74
N MET A 62 5.34 18.28 -11.51
CA MET A 62 5.06 19.68 -11.17
C MET A 62 6.24 20.59 -11.51
N PHE A 63 7.46 20.20 -11.13
CA PHE A 63 8.66 20.96 -11.47
C PHE A 63 8.86 21.06 -12.98
N GLY A 64 8.63 19.97 -13.72
CA GLY A 64 8.71 19.95 -15.18
C GLY A 64 7.73 20.91 -15.85
N ILE A 65 6.48 20.99 -15.36
CA ILE A 65 5.49 21.96 -15.86
C ILE A 65 5.97 23.39 -15.62
N ILE A 66 6.41 23.71 -14.40
CA ILE A 66 6.85 25.07 -14.05
C ILE A 66 8.03 25.51 -14.94
N VAL A 67 9.04 24.64 -15.10
CA VAL A 67 10.19 24.93 -15.96
C VAL A 67 9.78 25.12 -17.42
N SER A 68 8.87 24.28 -17.92
CA SER A 68 8.36 24.38 -19.30
C SER A 68 7.63 25.70 -19.55
N VAL A 69 6.77 26.13 -18.61
CA VAL A 69 6.06 27.41 -18.69
C VAL A 69 7.04 28.58 -18.64
N ILE A 70 8.02 28.56 -17.73
CA ILE A 70 9.04 29.63 -17.64
C ILE A 70 9.87 29.71 -18.92
N ALA A 71 10.33 28.58 -19.45
CA ALA A 71 11.09 28.53 -20.69
C ALA A 71 10.28 29.09 -21.88
N PHE A 72 8.99 28.75 -21.94
CA PHE A 72 8.09 29.29 -22.94
C PHE A 72 7.96 30.81 -22.83
N VAL A 73 7.69 31.34 -21.62
CA VAL A 73 7.59 32.79 -21.41
C VAL A 73 8.89 33.50 -21.80
N ILE A 74 10.06 32.96 -21.44
CA ILE A 74 11.36 33.55 -21.80
C ILE A 74 11.56 33.54 -23.31
N ALA A 75 11.29 32.41 -23.99
CA ALA A 75 11.50 32.27 -25.43
C ALA A 75 10.62 33.23 -26.24
N PHE A 76 9.39 33.49 -25.80
CA PHE A 76 8.46 34.40 -26.47
C PHE A 76 8.61 35.85 -26.06
N LYS A 77 9.13 36.15 -24.86
CA LYS A 77 9.48 37.52 -24.45
C LYS A 77 10.73 38.04 -25.17
N ASN A 78 11.66 37.14 -25.53
CA ASN A 78 12.92 37.49 -26.19
C ASN A 78 12.83 37.47 -27.73
N ARG A 79 11.63 37.31 -28.28
CA ARG A 79 11.29 37.35 -29.70
C ARG A 79 10.46 38.58 -29.99
#